data_AF-A0A2N9EHQ4-F1
#
_entry.id   AF-A0A2N9EHQ4-F1
#
_cell.length_a   1.000
_cell.length_b   1.000
_cell.length_c   1.000
_cell.angle_alpha   90.00
_cell.angle_beta   90.00
_cell.angle_gamma   90.00
#
_symmetry.space_group_name_H-M   'P 1'
#
loop_
_entity.id
_entity.type
_entity.pdbx_description
1 polymer ?
#
loop_
_entity_poly.entity_id
_entity_poly.type
_entity_poly.pdbx_seq_one_letter_code
_entity_poly.pdbx_strand_id
1 'polypeptide(L)'
;MAISIATNNYRNNYYIPVGYKFHPTEEELIDLYLVRKNRGQRLPCDTVKEYDLYGMEEPWEIWNKFEGGRVSVDDQEVFFFTKLKSKNTSKIRIDRRVASGTWKGESNAQILRVRDHKTCIGLKSKFKYINDKSEQNSKWLMHEYSLKKKAAQEDPGEYVLCRLIKNCPERKKKNWRM
;
A
#
# COMPACT_ATOMS: atom_id res chain seq x y z
N MET A 1 -29.56 -20.10 20.16
CA MET A 1 -28.42 -19.18 20.39
C MET A 1 -27.73 -18.97 19.06
N ALA A 2 -28.06 -17.88 18.35
CA ALA A 2 -27.35 -17.47 17.14
C ALA A 2 -26.54 -16.24 17.52
N ILE A 3 -25.22 -16.38 17.57
CA ILE A 3 -24.32 -15.26 17.82
C ILE A 3 -24.19 -14.51 16.50
N SER A 4 -24.94 -13.42 16.41
CA SER A 4 -24.74 -12.35 15.44
C SER A 4 -23.36 -11.75 15.68
N ILE A 5 -22.45 -11.84 14.71
CA ILE A 5 -21.24 -11.01 14.68
C ILE A 5 -21.34 -10.09 13.47
N ALA A 6 -22.22 -9.10 13.58
CA ALA A 6 -22.14 -7.92 12.75
C ALA A 6 -20.99 -7.06 13.29
N THR A 7 -19.79 -7.20 12.72
CA THR A 7 -18.73 -6.20 12.91
C THR A 7 -19.08 -4.98 12.06
N ASN A 8 -19.86 -4.11 12.69
CA ASN A 8 -20.20 -2.76 12.31
C ASN A 8 -18.94 -1.95 11.96
N ASN A 9 -18.84 -1.45 10.73
CA ASN A 9 -18.05 -0.29 10.25
C ASN A 9 -18.31 -0.20 8.73
N TYR A 10 -19.12 0.73 8.19
CA TYR A 10 -18.65 2.05 7.74
C TYR A 10 -19.81 3.06 7.60
N ARG A 11 -19.53 4.32 7.96
CA ARG A 11 -20.47 5.46 8.08
C ARG A 11 -20.96 6.07 6.75
N ASN A 12 -21.23 5.28 5.72
CA ASN A 12 -21.96 5.71 4.51
C ASN A 12 -22.99 4.64 4.16
N ASN A 13 -24.25 5.03 4.06
CA ASN A 13 -25.43 4.16 3.97
C ASN A 13 -25.57 3.49 2.59
N TYR A 14 -24.55 2.76 2.13
CA TYR A 14 -24.56 2.02 0.87
C TYR A 14 -24.30 0.54 1.12
N TYR A 15 -25.23 -0.30 0.68
CA TYR A 15 -25.09 -1.75 0.66
C TYR A 15 -24.01 -2.12 -0.35
N ILE A 16 -22.86 -2.60 0.11
CA ILE A 16 -21.78 -3.07 -0.76
C ILE A 16 -22.12 -4.50 -1.20
N PRO A 17 -22.29 -4.76 -2.51
CA PRO A 17 -22.58 -6.10 -2.99
C PRO A 17 -21.46 -7.08 -2.64
N VAL A 18 -21.84 -8.33 -2.39
CA VAL A 18 -20.89 -9.44 -2.25
C VAL A 18 -20.03 -9.52 -3.51
N GLY A 19 -18.71 -9.62 -3.35
CA GLY A 19 -17.75 -9.67 -4.44
C GLY A 19 -17.18 -8.31 -4.86
N TYR A 20 -17.63 -7.20 -4.29
CA TYR A 20 -16.94 -5.92 -4.45
C TYR A 20 -15.51 -6.01 -3.90
N LYS A 21 -14.54 -5.54 -4.70
CA LYS A 21 -13.12 -5.51 -4.34
C LYS A 21 -12.62 -4.08 -4.38
N PHE A 22 -11.76 -3.75 -3.42
CA PHE A 22 -11.06 -2.49 -3.43
C PHE A 22 -9.95 -2.53 -4.48
N HIS A 23 -10.22 -1.97 -5.67
CA HIS A 23 -9.30 -1.93 -6.79
C HIS A 23 -9.09 -0.49 -7.31
N PRO A 24 -8.52 0.41 -6.50
CA PRO A 24 -8.38 1.80 -6.87
C PRO A 24 -7.33 1.98 -7.97
N THR A 25 -7.57 2.95 -8.84
CA THR A 25 -6.57 3.48 -9.77
C THR A 25 -5.48 4.26 -9.03
N GLU A 26 -4.33 4.48 -9.67
CA GLU A 26 -3.26 5.29 -9.10
C GLU A 26 -3.69 6.73 -8.82
N GLU A 27 -4.54 7.30 -9.67
CA GLU A 27 -5.12 8.63 -9.47
C GLU A 27 -6.04 8.66 -8.24
N GLU A 28 -6.91 7.65 -8.06
CA GLU A 28 -7.77 7.57 -6.87
C GLU A 28 -6.97 7.39 -5.58
N LEU A 29 -5.93 6.56 -5.60
CA LEU A 29 -5.01 6.39 -4.46
C LEU A 29 -4.39 7.73 -4.04
N ILE A 30 -4.03 8.58 -5.00
CA ILE A 30 -3.47 9.89 -4.74
C ILE A 30 -4.55 10.89 -4.29
N ASP A 31 -5.54 11.17 -5.14
CA ASP A 31 -6.46 12.31 -4.96
C ASP A 31 -7.55 12.03 -3.91
N LEU A 32 -8.05 10.78 -3.82
CA LEU A 32 -9.14 10.43 -2.89
C LEU A 32 -8.64 9.91 -1.54
N TYR A 33 -7.47 9.30 -1.50
CA TYR A 33 -6.92 8.73 -0.26
C TYR A 33 -5.77 9.55 0.29
N LEU A 34 -4.65 9.64 -0.42
CA LEU A 34 -3.43 10.22 0.13
C LEU A 34 -3.52 11.73 0.39
N VAL A 35 -4.05 12.51 -0.57
CA VAL A 35 -4.28 13.95 -0.40
C VAL A 35 -5.24 14.21 0.76
N ARG A 36 -6.34 13.46 0.84
CA ARG A 36 -7.33 13.61 1.91
C ARG A 36 -6.73 13.26 3.28
N LYS A 37 -5.97 12.17 3.36
CA LYS A 37 -5.30 11.73 4.58
C LYS A 37 -4.36 12.80 5.12
N ASN A 38 -3.49 13.34 4.26
CA ASN A 38 -2.54 14.39 4.65
C ASN A 38 -3.22 15.73 5.00
N ARG A 39 -4.44 15.98 4.52
CA ARG A 39 -5.24 17.17 4.86
C ARG A 39 -6.22 16.96 6.03
N GLY A 40 -6.20 15.80 6.68
CA GLY A 40 -7.16 15.47 7.75
C GLY A 40 -8.62 15.38 7.27
N GLN A 41 -8.83 15.17 5.97
CA GLN A 41 -10.16 15.08 5.36
C GLN A 41 -10.72 13.66 5.46
N ARG A 42 -12.06 13.55 5.40
CA ARG A 42 -12.76 12.27 5.45
C ARG A 42 -12.44 11.38 4.24
N LEU A 43 -12.09 10.13 4.51
CA LEU A 43 -11.83 9.12 3.49
C LEU A 43 -13.13 8.52 2.92
N PRO A 44 -13.13 8.04 1.66
CA PRO A 44 -14.30 7.38 1.07
C PRO A 44 -14.74 6.13 1.84
N CYS A 45 -13.78 5.34 2.32
CA CYS A 45 -13.97 4.16 3.18
C CYS A 45 -12.68 3.91 3.99
N ASP A 46 -12.74 3.13 5.07
CA ASP A 46 -11.56 2.88 5.91
C ASP A 46 -10.78 1.62 5.52
N THR A 47 -10.76 1.27 4.22
CA THR A 47 -10.01 0.12 3.69
C THR A 47 -8.49 0.29 3.85
N VAL A 48 -7.98 1.51 3.74
CA VAL A 48 -6.55 1.82 3.93
C VAL A 48 -6.28 2.08 5.42
N LYS A 49 -5.44 1.25 6.04
CA LYS A 49 -5.14 1.33 7.49
C LYS A 49 -3.87 2.12 7.77
N GLU A 50 -3.69 2.68 8.95
CA GLU A 50 -2.40 3.28 9.33
C GLU A 50 -1.45 2.22 9.89
N TYR A 51 -0.24 2.12 9.31
CA TYR A 51 0.79 1.20 9.77
C TYR A 51 2.20 1.61 9.32
N ASP A 52 3.22 1.38 10.15
CA ASP A 52 4.63 1.65 9.81
C ASP A 52 5.24 0.46 9.06
N LEU A 53 5.20 0.48 7.73
CA LEU A 53 5.83 -0.55 6.88
C LEU A 53 7.35 -0.48 6.81
N TYR A 54 7.95 0.57 7.37
CA TYR A 54 9.39 0.72 7.55
C TYR A 54 9.80 0.44 9.00
N GLY A 55 8.90 -0.16 9.79
CA GLY A 55 9.09 -0.47 11.20
C GLY A 55 9.89 -1.75 11.46
N MET A 56 9.60 -2.36 12.61
CA MET A 56 10.34 -3.52 13.14
C MET A 56 9.64 -4.86 12.87
N GLU A 57 8.55 -4.88 12.12
CA GLU A 57 7.81 -6.11 11.78
C GLU A 57 8.05 -6.51 10.34
N GLU A 58 8.14 -7.81 10.08
CA GLU A 58 8.40 -8.36 8.77
C GLU A 58 7.16 -8.32 7.87
N PRO A 59 7.29 -8.24 6.52
CA PRO A 59 6.15 -8.11 5.62
C PRO A 59 5.07 -9.20 5.78
N TRP A 60 5.46 -10.45 6.05
CA TRP A 60 4.52 -11.55 6.25
C TRP A 60 3.80 -11.49 7.61
N GLU A 61 4.43 -10.91 8.64
CA GLU A 61 3.81 -10.71 9.95
C GLU A 61 2.72 -9.66 9.83
N ILE A 62 3.03 -8.54 9.16
CA ILE A 62 2.08 -7.47 8.84
C ILE A 62 0.92 -8.02 8.01
N TRP A 63 1.21 -8.82 6.98
CA TRP A 63 0.20 -9.46 6.15
C TRP A 63 -0.76 -10.34 6.94
N ASN A 64 -0.23 -11.20 7.81
CA ASN A 64 -1.02 -12.11 8.63
C ASN A 64 -1.87 -11.35 9.66
N LYS A 65 -1.38 -10.21 10.16
CA LYS A 65 -2.08 -9.34 11.11
C LYS A 65 -3.27 -8.60 10.50
N PHE A 66 -3.14 -8.10 9.28
CA PHE A 66 -4.16 -7.27 8.61
C PHE A 66 -5.00 -8.04 7.58
N GLU A 67 -5.31 -9.30 7.90
CA GLU A 67 -6.30 -10.10 7.17
C GLU A 67 -5.97 -10.42 5.71
N GLY A 68 -4.73 -10.23 5.24
CA GLY A 68 -4.33 -10.69 3.91
C GLY A 68 -4.52 -12.22 3.74
N GLY A 69 -4.64 -12.98 4.83
CA GLY A 69 -5.00 -14.40 4.82
C GLY A 69 -6.50 -14.73 4.85
N ARG A 70 -7.39 -13.74 5.02
CA ARG A 70 -8.86 -13.92 5.08
C ARG A 70 -9.57 -13.48 3.81
N VAL A 71 -8.91 -12.68 2.98
CA VAL A 71 -9.38 -12.32 1.66
C VAL A 71 -9.07 -13.47 0.69
N SER A 72 -9.86 -13.63 -0.36
CA SER A 72 -9.77 -14.76 -1.30
C SER A 72 -8.34 -14.96 -1.82
N VAL A 73 -8.00 -16.15 -2.37
CA VAL A 73 -6.67 -16.43 -2.96
C VAL A 73 -6.25 -15.36 -3.98
N ASP A 74 -7.22 -14.65 -4.57
CA ASP A 74 -7.05 -13.58 -5.55
C ASP A 74 -6.69 -12.22 -4.94
N ASP A 75 -6.90 -12.02 -3.63
CA ASP A 75 -6.71 -10.75 -2.95
C ASP A 75 -5.37 -10.74 -2.20
N GLN A 76 -4.31 -10.64 -2.99
CA GLN A 76 -2.91 -10.69 -2.53
C GLN A 76 -2.33 -9.32 -2.18
N GLU A 77 -3.18 -8.33 -1.86
CA GLU A 77 -2.75 -7.00 -1.46
C GLU A 77 -3.51 -6.38 -0.29
N VAL A 78 -2.79 -5.56 0.47
CA VAL A 78 -3.32 -4.72 1.55
C VAL A 78 -2.71 -3.31 1.43
N PHE A 79 -3.46 -2.31 1.89
CA PHE A 79 -3.11 -0.90 1.71
C PHE A 79 -2.92 -0.22 3.06
N PHE A 80 -1.84 0.55 3.17
CA PHE A 80 -1.45 1.23 4.39
C PHE A 80 -1.12 2.70 4.16
N PHE A 81 -1.42 3.55 5.13
CA PHE A 81 -0.77 4.84 5.30
C PHE A 81 0.43 4.67 6.23
N THR A 82 1.62 5.03 5.75
CA THR A 82 2.86 4.97 6.51
C THR A 82 3.42 6.38 6.65
N LYS A 83 3.80 6.76 7.87
CA LYS A 83 4.51 8.02 8.10
C LYS A 83 5.96 7.89 7.64
N LEU A 84 6.41 8.76 6.76
CA LEU A 84 7.84 8.90 6.48
C LEU A 84 8.47 9.74 7.59
N LYS A 85 9.37 9.14 8.38
CA LYS A 85 10.10 9.85 9.46
C LYS A 85 11.05 10.88 8.84
N SER A 86 10.56 12.10 8.65
CA SER A 86 11.37 13.25 8.24
C SER A 86 12.19 13.75 9.43
N LYS A 87 13.30 13.10 9.77
CA LYS A 87 14.25 13.68 10.72
C LYS A 87 14.97 14.86 10.05
N ASN A 88 14.48 16.08 10.32
CA ASN A 88 15.15 17.39 10.39
C ASN A 88 16.38 17.70 9.50
N THR A 89 16.58 17.08 8.36
CA THR A 89 17.62 17.48 7.42
C THR A 89 17.24 17.07 6.01
N SER A 90 17.44 18.00 5.09
CA SER A 90 16.90 18.13 3.72
C SER A 90 17.18 16.97 2.75
N LYS A 91 17.71 15.84 3.22
CA LYS A 91 17.91 14.58 2.50
C LYS A 91 17.66 13.40 3.44
N ILE A 92 16.40 13.12 3.79
CA ILE A 92 16.05 11.87 4.48
C ILE A 92 16.18 10.72 3.48
N ARG A 93 17.33 10.04 3.54
CA ARG A 93 17.42 8.66 3.08
C ARG A 93 16.54 7.86 4.05
N ILE A 94 15.32 7.54 3.63
CA ILE A 94 14.44 6.65 4.40
C ILE A 94 15.24 5.37 4.66
N ASP A 95 15.40 4.98 5.93
CA ASP A 95 15.98 3.68 6.23
C ASP A 95 14.98 2.63 5.75
N ARG A 96 15.40 1.88 4.75
CA ARG A 96 14.58 0.84 4.11
C ARG A 96 14.86 -0.53 4.70
N ARG A 97 15.69 -0.62 5.75
CA ARG A 97 15.80 -1.82 6.58
C ARG A 97 14.50 -2.01 7.34
N VAL A 98 14.01 -3.24 7.34
CA VAL A 98 12.80 -3.64 8.05
C VAL A 98 13.14 -4.94 8.74
N ALA A 99 13.07 -4.91 10.07
CA ALA A 99 13.46 -6.03 10.93
C ALA A 99 14.80 -6.66 10.48
N SER A 100 14.77 -7.87 9.92
CA SER A 100 15.97 -8.60 9.47
C SER A 100 16.30 -8.43 7.98
N GLY A 101 15.46 -7.74 7.20
CA GLY A 101 15.62 -7.56 5.75
C GLY A 101 15.68 -6.11 5.28
N THR A 102 15.48 -5.91 3.97
CA THR A 102 15.51 -4.59 3.34
C THR A 102 14.56 -4.48 2.16
N TRP A 103 13.91 -3.33 2.03
CA TRP A 103 13.20 -2.94 0.81
C TRP A 103 14.18 -2.42 -0.24
N LYS A 104 14.45 -3.23 -1.26
CA LYS A 104 15.27 -2.86 -2.41
C LYS A 104 14.42 -2.19 -3.49
N GLY A 105 14.80 -1.00 -3.94
CA GLY A 105 14.09 -0.28 -5.00
C GLY A 105 14.24 -0.95 -6.36
N GLU A 106 13.14 -1.05 -7.11
CA GLU A 106 13.08 -1.60 -8.47
C GLU A 106 12.84 -0.51 -9.51
N SER A 107 11.87 0.38 -9.27
CA SER A 107 11.58 1.49 -10.17
C SER A 107 10.98 2.68 -9.44
N ASN A 108 11.04 3.85 -10.08
CA ASN A 108 10.35 5.05 -9.66
C ASN A 108 9.73 5.71 -10.91
N ALA A 109 8.45 6.06 -10.84
CA ALA A 109 7.71 6.63 -11.95
C ALA A 109 6.80 7.79 -11.49
N GLN A 110 6.56 8.75 -12.37
CA GLN A 110 5.57 9.78 -12.14
C GLN A 110 4.16 9.23 -12.38
N ILE A 111 3.22 9.65 -11.54
CA ILE A 111 1.79 9.42 -11.75
C ILE A 111 1.24 10.69 -12.36
N LEU A 112 0.77 10.58 -13.60
CA LEU A 112 0.15 11.66 -14.34
C LEU A 112 -1.37 11.55 -14.22
N ARG A 113 -2.04 12.68 -14.08
CA ARG A 113 -3.49 12.75 -14.08
C ARG A 113 -4.04 12.20 -15.40
N VAL A 114 -5.04 11.32 -15.34
CA VAL A 114 -5.62 10.65 -16.53
C VAL A 114 -6.25 11.66 -17.47
N ARG A 115 -6.89 12.70 -16.95
CA ARG A 115 -7.60 13.69 -17.78
C ARG A 115 -6.70 14.45 -18.76
N ASP A 116 -5.47 14.78 -18.36
CA ASP A 116 -4.59 15.67 -19.13
C ASP A 116 -3.26 15.03 -19.55
N HIS A 117 -2.89 13.89 -18.95
CA HIS A 117 -1.63 13.17 -19.15
C HIS A 117 -0.37 14.05 -19.05
N LYS A 118 -0.46 15.17 -18.32
CA LYS A 118 0.62 16.18 -18.20
C LYS A 118 0.86 16.56 -16.75
N THR A 119 -0.20 16.66 -15.97
CA THR A 119 -0.12 17.06 -14.57
C THR A 119 0.36 15.88 -13.74
N CYS A 120 1.60 15.95 -13.26
CA CYS A 120 2.11 14.99 -12.29
C CYS A 120 1.50 15.26 -10.90
N ILE A 121 0.74 14.29 -10.42
CA ILE A 121 0.00 14.36 -9.14
C ILE A 121 0.72 13.60 -8.02
N GLY A 122 1.62 12.67 -8.36
CA GLY A 122 2.38 11.91 -7.39
C GLY A 122 3.51 11.10 -8.01
N LEU A 123 4.20 10.33 -7.19
CA LEU A 123 5.25 9.40 -7.58
C LEU A 123 4.89 8.00 -7.08
N LYS A 124 5.21 6.99 -7.90
CA LYS A 124 5.14 5.58 -7.55
C LYS A 124 6.54 4.99 -7.48
N SER A 125 6.94 4.53 -6.30
CA SER A 125 8.16 3.75 -6.11
C SER A 125 7.80 2.29 -5.92
N LYS A 126 8.48 1.38 -6.63
CA LYS A 126 8.33 -0.06 -6.45
C LYS A 126 9.52 -0.62 -5.69
N PHE A 127 9.24 -1.48 -4.71
CA PHE A 127 10.24 -2.14 -3.90
C PHE A 127 9.99 -3.64 -3.83
N LYS A 128 11.08 -4.39 -3.68
CA LYS A 128 11.09 -5.82 -3.40
C LYS A 128 11.80 -6.06 -2.08
N TYR A 129 11.20 -6.86 -1.23
CA TYR A 129 11.82 -7.26 0.03
C TYR A 129 12.93 -8.28 -0.22
N ILE A 130 14.12 -8.01 0.31
CA ILE A 130 15.30 -8.87 0.20
C ILE A 130 15.76 -9.28 1.60
N ASN A 131 15.93 -10.57 1.79
CA ASN A 131 16.53 -11.19 2.97
C ASN A 131 17.02 -12.59 2.60
N ASP A 132 18.30 -12.72 2.25
CA ASP A 132 18.87 -13.98 1.74
C ASP A 132 18.89 -15.11 2.78
N LYS A 133 18.63 -14.81 4.05
CA LYS A 133 18.55 -15.79 5.14
C LYS A 133 17.12 -16.29 5.40
N SER A 134 16.13 -15.77 4.71
CA SER A 134 14.71 -16.09 4.93
C SER A 134 14.09 -16.77 3.71
N GLU A 135 13.24 -17.76 3.95
CA GLU A 135 12.40 -18.37 2.89
C GLU A 135 11.40 -17.36 2.28
N GLN A 136 11.22 -16.19 2.90
CA GLN A 136 10.37 -15.10 2.41
C GLN A 136 11.10 -14.14 1.47
N ASN A 137 12.38 -14.41 1.16
CA ASN A 137 13.17 -13.59 0.23
C ASN A 137 12.44 -13.39 -1.11
N SER A 138 12.33 -12.14 -1.57
CA SER A 138 11.70 -11.79 -2.85
C SER A 138 10.21 -12.17 -3.03
N LYS A 139 9.54 -12.67 -1.97
CA LYS A 139 8.11 -13.01 -1.98
C LYS A 139 7.19 -11.84 -1.62
N TRP A 140 7.75 -10.66 -1.35
CA TRP A 140 6.99 -9.48 -0.94
C TRP A 140 7.38 -8.26 -1.77
N LEU A 141 6.37 -7.58 -2.29
CA LEU A 141 6.52 -6.33 -3.04
C LEU A 141 5.80 -5.21 -2.31
N MET A 142 6.31 -4.01 -2.47
CA MET A 142 5.66 -2.79 -1.97
C MET A 142 5.61 -1.76 -3.08
N HIS A 143 4.43 -1.22 -3.35
CA HIS A 143 4.27 -0.01 -4.14
C HIS A 143 4.00 1.16 -3.20
N GLU A 144 4.93 2.10 -3.14
CA GLU A 144 4.78 3.34 -2.38
C GLU A 144 4.29 4.45 -3.32
N TYR A 145 3.26 5.16 -2.88
CA TYR A 145 2.64 6.29 -3.53
C TYR A 145 2.89 7.53 -2.66
N SER A 146 3.53 8.55 -3.24
CA SER A 146 3.88 9.79 -2.54
C SER A 146 3.41 11.02 -3.33
N LEU A 147 3.12 12.11 -2.60
CA LEU A 147 2.76 13.38 -3.23
C LEU A 147 4.02 14.08 -3.75
N LYS A 148 3.90 14.71 -4.93
CA LYS A 148 4.99 15.50 -5.48
C LYS A 148 5.19 16.77 -4.63
N LYS A 149 6.39 16.95 -4.08
CA LYS A 149 6.80 18.23 -3.46
C LYS A 149 6.74 19.33 -4.51
N LYS A 150 5.89 20.33 -4.32
CA LYS A 150 5.94 21.56 -5.12
C LYS A 150 6.95 22.51 -4.49
N ALA A 151 7.77 23.16 -5.32
CA ALA A 151 8.86 24.02 -4.86
C ALA A 151 8.41 25.23 -4.01
N ALA A 152 7.12 25.58 -4.02
CA ALA A 152 6.57 26.78 -3.40
C ALA A 152 5.32 26.53 -2.51
N GLN A 153 5.01 25.28 -2.17
CA GLN A 153 3.80 24.93 -1.40
C GLN A 153 4.15 24.18 -0.11
N GLU A 154 3.28 24.33 0.90
CA GLU A 154 3.33 23.67 2.21
C GLU A 154 3.69 22.18 2.13
N ASP A 155 4.21 21.68 3.25
CA ASP A 155 4.58 20.28 3.47
C ASP A 155 3.60 19.33 2.75
N PRO A 156 4.07 18.47 1.82
CA PRO A 156 3.20 17.48 1.16
C PRO A 156 2.48 16.56 2.16
N GLY A 157 2.87 16.60 3.43
CA GLY A 157 2.31 15.82 4.51
C GLY A 157 3.22 14.66 4.86
N GLU A 158 3.04 14.15 6.07
CA GLU A 158 3.92 13.12 6.65
C GLU A 158 3.65 11.72 6.10
N TYR A 159 2.48 11.47 5.50
CA TYR A 159 2.07 10.14 5.08
C TYR A 159 2.40 9.87 3.61
N VAL A 160 2.82 8.64 3.35
CA VAL A 160 2.73 7.97 2.04
C VAL A 160 1.67 6.88 2.10
N LEU A 161 1.15 6.48 0.94
CA LEU A 161 0.29 5.33 0.81
C LEU A 161 1.10 4.17 0.25
N CYS A 162 1.05 3.01 0.90
CA CYS A 162 1.78 1.82 0.52
C CYS A 162 0.83 0.67 0.24
N ARG A 163 1.02 -0.01 -0.89
CA ARG A 163 0.36 -1.27 -1.24
C ARG A 163 1.36 -2.40 -1.01
N LEU A 164 1.13 -3.23 0.00
CA LEU A 164 1.91 -4.42 0.28
C LEU A 164 1.30 -5.59 -0.48
N ILE A 165 2.11 -6.31 -1.25
CA ILE A 165 1.67 -7.37 -2.15
C ILE A 165 2.44 -8.65 -1.85
N LYS A 166 1.71 -9.75 -1.68
CA LYS A 166 2.30 -11.08 -1.60
C LYS A 166 2.61 -11.57 -3.01
N ASN A 167 3.88 -11.66 -3.36
CA ASN A 167 4.36 -12.17 -4.64
C ASN A 167 4.40 -13.70 -4.57
N CYS A 168 3.25 -14.35 -4.82
CA CYS A 168 3.20 -15.78 -5.06
C CYS A 168 3.66 -16.04 -6.51
N PRO A 169 4.78 -16.75 -6.74
CA PRO A 169 5.14 -17.16 -8.09
C PRO A 169 3.97 -17.99 -8.65
N GLU A 170 3.49 -17.63 -9.84
CA GLU A 170 2.44 -18.39 -10.53
C GLU A 170 2.77 -19.89 -10.46
N ARG A 171 1.81 -20.72 -10.04
CA ARG A 171 1.92 -22.17 -10.26
C ARG A 171 2.08 -22.31 -11.77
N LYS A 172 3.27 -22.70 -12.25
CA LYS A 172 3.49 -23.08 -13.64
C LYS A 172 2.29 -23.93 -14.05
N LYS A 173 1.46 -23.44 -14.98
CA LYS A 173 0.34 -24.23 -15.50
C LYS A 173 0.98 -25.54 -15.95
N LYS A 174 0.67 -26.65 -15.26
CA LYS A 174 1.07 -27.97 -15.73
C LYS A 174 0.40 -28.12 -17.07
N ASN A 175 1.15 -27.97 -18.16
CA ASN A 175 0.70 -28.37 -19.48
C ASN A 175 0.48 -29.88 -19.40
N TRP A 176 -0.74 -30.30 -19.10
CA TRP A 176 -1.17 -31.63 -19.49
C TRP A 176 -1.27 -31.56 -21.01
N ARG A 177 -0.39 -32.29 -21.69
CA ARG A 177 -0.58 -32.63 -23.10
C ARG A 177 -1.27 -33.99 -23.08
N MET A 178 -2.53 -34.02 -23.53
CA MET A 178 -3.16 -35.25 -24.04
C MET A 178 -2.47 -35.63 -25.35
#